data_AF-A0A1Q9EGK1-F1
#
_entry.id   AF-A0A1Q9EGK1-F1
#
_cell.length_a   1.000
_cell.length_b   1.000
_cell.length_c   1.000
_cell.angle_alpha   90.00
_cell.angle_beta   90.00
_cell.angle_gamma   90.00
#
_symmetry.space_group_name_H-M   'P 1'
#
loop_
_entity.id
_entity.type
_entity.pdbx_description
1 polymer ?
#
loop_
_entity_poly.entity_id
_entity_poly.type
_entity_poly.pdbx_seq_one_letter_code
_entity_poly.pdbx_strand_id
1 'polypeptide(L)'
;MISQNWSKLKPQCAKKPRPKRAPDRPSKLVRRGSKTKRSKHREEVSKNRLLQWVGLELGRWDVMDEVVAGYDLHISPSLGGADSKRNEQKRKRHLEAWLWARMFHPLLPLGEPSAEALKHGDEQLLQKLVNAGLGKKEARARIRKLAIILSSEIVPATDIRVQVDKHGSDLIKLRCGKRTVEVLPRHFAKLRDLHVGSSLQLHLAVFLVLARYRVLQVHEKGGGNQGALPDSVFGVLQKWFSKPVIEAFASPLNTLAGAGYYHSAFSDVDGLFGSRGSFFEASILEGVVEVNPPFDEDIIWRTAVFCQQCLERATAEKKMLAFVVVIPETVPKQYHPTVLLVASGYDVVVWKP
;
A
#
# COMPACT_ATOMS: atom_id res chain seq x y z
N MET A 1 -20.99 45.73 15.49
CA MET A 1 -21.66 46.75 14.68
C MET A 1 -20.86 46.93 13.39
N ILE A 2 -21.54 46.82 12.24
CA ILE A 2 -21.14 47.42 10.93
C ILE A 2 -19.92 46.73 10.29
N SER A 3 -20.06 45.69 9.45
CA SER A 3 -20.38 45.78 8.01
C SER A 3 -19.69 46.96 7.30
N GLN A 4 -18.58 46.72 6.57
CA GLN A 4 -18.36 47.33 5.25
C GLN A 4 -17.06 46.88 4.55
N ASN A 5 -17.22 46.65 3.23
CA ASN A 5 -16.27 46.93 2.14
C ASN A 5 -14.93 46.17 2.02
N TRP A 6 -14.94 45.08 1.25
CA TRP A 6 -13.76 44.52 0.56
C TRP A 6 -13.96 44.40 -0.97
N SER A 7 -14.56 45.41 -1.60
CA SER A 7 -14.84 45.43 -3.04
C SER A 7 -13.97 46.41 -3.87
N LYS A 8 -12.84 46.90 -3.35
CA LYS A 8 -11.98 47.83 -4.09
C LYS A 8 -10.49 47.54 -3.97
N LEU A 9 -10.02 46.43 -4.53
CA LEU A 9 -8.63 46.26 -4.97
C LEU A 9 -8.59 45.41 -6.25
N LYS A 10 -8.90 46.03 -7.40
CA LYS A 10 -8.50 45.52 -8.72
C LYS A 10 -7.15 46.12 -9.08
N PRO A 11 -6.08 45.35 -9.29
CA PRO A 11 -4.87 45.87 -9.91
C PRO A 11 -5.12 46.04 -11.42
N GLN A 12 -5.02 47.29 -11.89
CA GLN A 12 -4.97 47.60 -13.32
C GLN A 12 -3.61 47.14 -13.88
N CYS A 13 -3.62 46.04 -14.63
CA CYS A 13 -2.44 45.58 -15.36
C CYS A 13 -2.49 46.16 -16.78
N ALA A 14 -1.64 47.15 -17.04
CA ALA A 14 -1.48 47.77 -18.35
C ALA A 14 -0.93 46.76 -19.37
N LYS A 15 -1.66 46.60 -20.48
CA LYS A 15 -1.33 45.71 -21.60
C LYS A 15 -0.10 46.26 -22.35
N LYS A 16 1.02 45.53 -22.32
CA LYS A 16 2.09 45.64 -23.34
C LYS A 16 1.87 44.58 -24.43
N PRO A 17 2.14 44.87 -25.72
CA PRO A 17 1.92 43.90 -26.80
C PRO A 17 2.96 42.77 -26.72
N ARG A 18 2.51 41.50 -26.78
CA ARG A 18 3.38 40.34 -26.93
C ARG A 18 3.74 40.13 -28.41
N PRO A 19 4.99 39.79 -28.76
CA PRO A 19 5.34 39.38 -30.11
C PRO A 19 4.71 38.02 -30.42
N LYS A 20 4.19 37.87 -31.65
CA LYS A 20 3.58 36.64 -32.18
C LYS A 20 4.60 35.50 -32.16
N ARG A 21 4.40 34.50 -31.28
CA ARG A 21 5.06 33.18 -31.40
C ARG A 21 4.25 32.32 -32.34
N ALA A 22 4.92 31.77 -33.36
CA ALA A 22 4.37 30.76 -34.25
C ALA A 22 3.97 29.49 -33.46
N PRO A 23 2.97 28.71 -33.92
CA PRO A 23 2.61 27.46 -33.26
C PRO A 23 3.62 26.37 -33.61
N ASP A 24 4.48 26.02 -32.66
CA ASP A 24 5.25 24.77 -32.72
C ASP A 24 4.27 23.59 -32.60
N ARG A 25 4.00 22.93 -33.72
CA ARG A 25 3.45 21.57 -33.73
C ARG A 25 4.51 20.64 -33.11
N PRO A 26 4.18 19.77 -32.15
CA PRO A 26 5.05 18.65 -31.85
C PRO A 26 5.03 17.70 -33.05
N SER A 27 6.13 17.67 -33.80
CA SER A 27 6.38 16.65 -34.80
C SER A 27 6.40 15.29 -34.10
N LYS A 28 5.48 14.41 -34.51
CA LYS A 28 5.55 12.98 -34.20
C LYS A 28 6.77 12.39 -34.93
N LEU A 29 7.97 12.60 -34.38
CA LEU A 29 9.13 11.80 -34.75
C LEU A 29 8.98 10.45 -34.03
N VAL A 30 8.37 9.48 -34.72
CA VAL A 30 8.47 8.07 -34.34
C VAL A 30 9.93 7.66 -34.56
N ARG A 31 10.79 7.93 -33.57
CA ARG A 31 12.12 7.33 -33.50
C ARG A 31 11.94 5.87 -33.12
N ARG A 32 11.82 4.99 -34.12
CA ARG A 32 12.19 3.58 -33.98
C ARG A 32 13.72 3.52 -33.81
N GLY A 33 14.19 3.79 -32.59
CA GLY A 33 15.60 3.61 -32.23
C GLY A 33 15.86 2.15 -31.88
N SER A 34 16.76 1.49 -32.60
CA SER A 34 17.29 0.19 -32.21
C SER A 34 18.01 0.31 -30.86
N LYS A 35 17.51 -0.35 -29.81
CA LYS A 35 18.12 -0.34 -28.47
C LYS A 35 19.58 -0.85 -28.57
N THR A 36 20.51 -0.12 -27.95
CA THR A 36 21.94 -0.49 -27.89
C THR A 36 22.15 -1.79 -27.11
N LYS A 37 23.24 -2.53 -27.37
CA LYS A 37 23.57 -3.79 -26.68
C LYS A 37 23.59 -3.65 -25.15
N ARG A 38 24.11 -2.52 -24.65
CA ARG A 38 24.13 -2.16 -23.21
C ARG A 38 22.73 -1.91 -22.63
N SER A 39 21.83 -1.29 -23.42
CA SER A 39 20.43 -1.07 -23.02
C SER A 39 19.65 -2.39 -22.96
N LYS A 40 19.85 -3.27 -23.94
CA LYS A 40 19.22 -4.61 -23.95
C LYS A 40 19.67 -5.45 -22.74
N HIS A 41 20.97 -5.45 -22.43
CA HIS A 41 21.51 -6.17 -21.28
C HIS A 41 20.94 -5.66 -19.94
N ARG A 42 20.81 -4.34 -19.76
CA ARG A 42 20.22 -3.76 -18.53
C ARG A 42 18.73 -4.12 -18.36
N GLU A 43 17.99 -4.14 -19.46
CA GLU A 43 16.57 -4.55 -19.48
C GLU A 43 16.42 -6.04 -19.14
N GLU A 44 17.32 -6.89 -19.65
CA GLU A 44 17.36 -8.32 -19.37
C GLU A 44 17.69 -8.62 -17.89
N VAL A 45 18.71 -7.96 -17.31
CA VAL A 45 19.04 -8.08 -15.89
C VAL A 45 17.87 -7.65 -14.99
N SER A 46 17.23 -6.53 -15.33
CA SER A 46 16.05 -6.04 -14.60
C SER A 46 14.87 -7.02 -14.69
N LYS A 47 14.64 -7.63 -15.86
CA LYS A 47 13.61 -8.64 -16.06
C LYS A 47 13.90 -9.91 -15.26
N ASN A 48 15.14 -10.37 -15.24
CA ASN A 48 15.54 -11.56 -14.47
C ASN A 48 15.32 -11.35 -12.97
N ARG A 49 15.62 -10.16 -12.44
CA ARG A 49 15.33 -9.83 -11.04
C ARG A 49 13.82 -9.85 -10.74
N LEU A 50 13.00 -9.30 -11.62
CA LEU A 50 11.54 -9.32 -11.46
C LEU A 50 10.97 -10.74 -11.49
N LEU A 51 11.49 -11.60 -12.37
CA LEU A 51 11.14 -13.02 -12.39
C LEU A 51 11.52 -13.69 -11.07
N GLN A 52 12.72 -13.48 -10.54
CA GLN A 52 13.09 -14.02 -9.23
C GLN A 52 12.14 -13.58 -8.12
N TRP A 53 11.69 -12.33 -8.13
CA TRP A 53 10.73 -11.81 -7.16
C TRP A 53 9.35 -12.45 -7.30
N VAL A 54 8.84 -12.61 -8.52
CA VAL A 54 7.60 -13.35 -8.76
C VAL A 54 7.73 -14.80 -8.31
N GLY A 55 8.88 -15.44 -8.58
CA GLY A 55 9.15 -16.81 -8.16
C GLY A 55 9.10 -16.95 -6.65
N LEU A 56 9.74 -16.02 -5.93
CA LEU A 56 9.73 -16.00 -4.47
C LEU A 56 8.33 -15.74 -3.92
N GLU A 57 7.57 -14.81 -4.49
CA GLU A 57 6.19 -14.53 -4.07
C GLU A 57 5.32 -15.78 -4.25
N LEU A 58 5.41 -16.45 -5.41
CA LEU A 58 4.68 -17.71 -5.66
C LEU A 58 5.09 -18.82 -4.69
N GLY A 59 6.38 -18.95 -4.37
CA GLY A 59 6.86 -19.90 -3.36
C GLY A 59 6.29 -19.62 -1.97
N ARG A 60 6.19 -18.35 -1.56
CA ARG A 60 5.53 -17.96 -0.30
C ARG A 60 4.05 -18.34 -0.28
N TRP A 61 3.37 -18.20 -1.42
CA TRP A 61 1.99 -18.65 -1.58
C TRP A 61 1.85 -20.16 -1.46
N ASP A 62 2.82 -20.94 -1.94
CA ASP A 62 2.81 -22.40 -1.80
C ASP A 62 3.00 -22.84 -0.35
N VAL A 63 3.93 -22.22 0.39
CA VAL A 63 4.04 -22.40 1.85
C VAL A 63 2.72 -22.04 2.54
N MET A 64 2.07 -20.94 2.14
CA MET A 64 0.79 -20.55 2.73
C MET A 64 -0.33 -21.59 2.46
N ASP A 65 -0.37 -22.20 1.28
CA ASP A 65 -1.32 -23.30 1.01
C ASP A 65 -1.05 -24.50 1.93
N GLU A 66 0.21 -24.85 2.16
CA GLU A 66 0.58 -25.93 3.08
C GLU A 66 0.21 -25.59 4.53
N VAL A 67 0.40 -24.34 4.96
CA VAL A 67 -0.04 -23.85 6.28
C VAL A 67 -1.56 -23.98 6.42
N VAL A 68 -2.33 -23.60 5.39
CA VAL A 68 -3.79 -23.76 5.39
C VAL A 68 -4.17 -25.24 5.48
N ALA A 69 -3.56 -26.11 4.68
CA ALA A 69 -3.80 -27.55 4.72
C ALA A 69 -3.43 -28.16 6.08
N GLY A 70 -2.30 -27.75 6.65
CA GLY A 70 -1.85 -28.17 7.97
C GLY A 70 -2.77 -27.69 9.09
N TYR A 71 -3.31 -26.46 8.97
CA TYR A 71 -4.31 -25.93 9.89
C TYR A 71 -5.60 -26.75 9.81
N ASP A 72 -6.06 -27.05 8.60
CA ASP A 72 -7.26 -27.86 8.37
C ASP A 72 -7.11 -29.29 8.90
N LEU A 73 -5.92 -29.87 8.80
CA LEU A 73 -5.64 -31.21 9.31
C LEU A 73 -5.47 -31.25 10.84
N HIS A 74 -4.77 -30.28 11.43
CA HIS A 74 -4.33 -30.38 12.82
C HIS A 74 -5.13 -29.53 13.80
N ILE A 75 -5.70 -28.40 13.38
CA ILE A 75 -6.30 -27.39 14.26
C ILE A 75 -7.81 -27.29 14.07
N SER A 76 -8.27 -27.12 12.83
CA SER A 76 -9.68 -26.95 12.46
C SER A 76 -10.63 -28.00 13.06
N PRO A 77 -10.30 -29.30 13.14
CA PRO A 77 -11.24 -30.32 13.66
C PRO A 77 -11.65 -30.05 15.10
N SER A 78 -10.75 -29.49 15.91
CA SER A 78 -11.04 -29.13 17.31
C SER A 78 -11.81 -27.82 17.45
N LEU A 79 -11.93 -26.99 16.41
CA LEU A 79 -12.55 -25.66 16.47
C LEU A 79 -13.86 -25.53 15.68
N GLY A 80 -14.47 -26.67 15.32
CA GLY A 80 -15.75 -26.77 14.62
C GLY A 80 -15.66 -27.14 13.14
N GLY A 81 -14.73 -28.05 12.80
CA GLY A 81 -14.36 -28.46 11.44
C GLY A 81 -15.43 -29.19 10.61
N ALA A 82 -16.57 -28.57 10.35
CA ALA A 82 -17.52 -29.03 9.32
C ALA A 82 -17.48 -28.11 8.09
N ASP A 83 -17.73 -28.67 6.90
CA ASP A 83 -17.69 -27.98 5.59
C ASP A 83 -18.93 -27.11 5.35
N SER A 84 -19.07 -26.04 6.13
CA SER A 84 -20.00 -24.95 5.83
C SER A 84 -19.24 -23.66 5.56
N LYS A 85 -19.82 -22.76 4.74
CA LYS A 85 -19.27 -21.41 4.49
C LYS A 85 -19.02 -20.62 5.79
N ARG A 86 -19.89 -20.79 6.80
CA ARG A 86 -19.75 -20.15 8.11
C ARG A 86 -18.49 -20.65 8.83
N ASN A 87 -18.20 -21.95 8.73
CA ASN A 87 -17.03 -22.54 9.35
C ASN A 87 -15.75 -22.17 8.60
N GLU A 88 -15.79 -22.03 7.27
CA GLU A 88 -14.66 -21.53 6.49
C GLU A 88 -14.22 -20.14 6.95
N GLN A 89 -15.15 -19.20 7.12
CA GLN A 89 -14.84 -17.87 7.64
C GLN A 89 -14.27 -17.92 9.07
N LYS A 90 -14.81 -18.79 9.92
CA LYS A 90 -14.30 -18.99 11.27
C LYS A 90 -12.87 -19.55 11.26
N ARG A 91 -12.57 -20.52 10.39
CA ARG A 91 -11.22 -21.08 10.19
C ARG A 91 -10.24 -20.01 9.75
N LYS A 92 -10.58 -19.22 8.72
CA LYS A 92 -9.74 -18.11 8.24
C LYS A 92 -9.40 -17.13 9.35
N ARG A 93 -10.40 -16.68 10.12
CA ARG A 93 -10.19 -15.77 11.26
C ARG A 93 -9.26 -16.34 12.34
N HIS A 94 -9.35 -17.64 12.61
CA HIS A 94 -8.47 -18.26 13.61
C HIS A 94 -7.02 -18.34 13.13
N LEU A 95 -6.81 -18.75 11.87
CA LEU A 95 -5.49 -18.83 11.28
C LEU A 95 -4.86 -17.44 11.18
N GLU A 96 -5.60 -16.46 10.67
CA GLU A 96 -5.17 -15.05 10.61
C GLU A 96 -4.82 -14.53 12.01
N ALA A 97 -5.69 -14.73 13.00
CA ALA A 97 -5.40 -14.29 14.37
C ALA A 97 -4.13 -14.92 14.94
N TRP A 98 -3.85 -16.19 14.62
CA TRP A 98 -2.62 -16.85 15.05
C TRP A 98 -1.38 -16.26 14.36
N LEU A 99 -1.43 -16.02 13.05
CA LEU A 99 -0.36 -15.37 12.30
C LEU A 99 -0.09 -13.94 12.79
N TRP A 100 -1.14 -13.14 12.98
CA TRP A 100 -1.04 -11.77 13.49
C TRP A 100 -0.48 -11.72 14.92
N ALA A 101 -0.91 -12.61 15.81
CA ALA A 101 -0.37 -12.69 17.17
C ALA A 101 1.11 -13.09 17.21
N ARG A 102 1.59 -13.79 16.17
CA ARG A 102 3.02 -14.07 15.97
C ARG A 102 3.78 -12.91 15.33
N MET A 103 3.11 -11.82 14.95
CA MET A 103 3.67 -10.71 14.17
C MET A 103 4.33 -11.19 12.86
N PHE A 104 3.80 -12.27 12.27
CA PHE A 104 4.40 -12.90 11.10
C PHE A 104 3.34 -13.39 10.13
N HIS A 105 3.54 -13.06 8.85
CA HIS A 105 2.72 -13.56 7.77
C HIS A 105 3.62 -13.83 6.56
N PRO A 106 3.65 -15.05 5.99
CA PRO A 106 4.54 -15.41 4.89
C PRO A 106 4.46 -14.53 3.63
N LEU A 107 3.35 -13.81 3.47
CA LEU A 107 3.01 -13.01 2.30
C LEU A 107 3.13 -11.50 2.56
N LEU A 108 3.47 -11.08 3.79
CA LEU A 108 3.61 -9.68 4.15
C LEU A 108 5.02 -9.43 4.70
N PRO A 109 5.62 -8.26 4.41
CA PRO A 109 6.94 -7.91 4.90
C PRO A 109 6.88 -7.40 6.36
N LEU A 110 6.43 -8.26 7.30
CA LEU A 110 6.34 -7.91 8.72
C LEU A 110 7.69 -8.04 9.47
N GLY A 111 8.72 -8.53 8.80
CA GLY A 111 10.01 -8.86 9.39
C GLY A 111 10.02 -10.24 10.07
N GLU A 112 11.14 -10.57 10.70
CA GLU A 112 11.27 -11.79 11.50
C GLU A 112 10.62 -11.58 12.88
N PRO A 113 9.77 -12.51 13.34
CA PRO A 113 9.09 -12.36 14.62
C PRO A 113 10.02 -12.66 15.80
N SER A 114 9.83 -11.94 16.91
CA SER A 114 10.58 -12.22 18.14
C SER A 114 10.12 -13.53 18.80
N ALA A 115 10.97 -14.13 19.63
CA ALA A 115 10.62 -15.35 20.36
C ALA A 115 9.37 -15.15 21.25
N GLU A 116 9.20 -13.96 21.80
CA GLU A 116 8.03 -13.57 22.61
C GLU A 116 6.76 -13.51 21.76
N ALA A 117 6.81 -12.92 20.56
CA ALA A 117 5.67 -12.88 19.65
C ALA A 117 5.27 -14.29 19.20
N LEU A 118 6.25 -15.13 18.86
CA LEU A 118 6.03 -16.53 18.50
C LEU A 118 5.31 -17.28 19.63
N LYS A 119 5.83 -17.15 20.86
CA LYS A 119 5.25 -17.76 22.06
C LYS A 119 3.84 -17.24 22.33
N HIS A 120 3.62 -15.93 22.22
CA HIS A 120 2.34 -15.30 22.46
C HIS A 120 1.25 -15.82 21.52
N GLY A 121 1.53 -15.88 20.22
CA GLY A 121 0.60 -16.45 19.25
C GLY A 121 0.27 -17.92 19.53
N ASP A 122 1.26 -18.72 19.88
CA ASP A 122 1.06 -20.14 20.23
C ASP A 122 0.23 -20.31 21.51
N GLU A 123 0.42 -19.45 22.52
CA GLU A 123 -0.38 -19.46 23.74
C GLU A 123 -1.84 -19.10 23.50
N GLN A 124 -2.12 -18.12 22.62
CA GLN A 124 -3.49 -17.78 22.23
C GLN A 124 -4.19 -18.96 21.55
N LEU A 125 -3.53 -19.62 20.59
CA LEU A 125 -4.10 -20.77 19.90
C LEU A 125 -4.25 -21.97 20.83
N LEU A 126 -3.30 -22.18 21.74
CA LEU A 126 -3.36 -23.22 22.78
C LEU A 126 -4.59 -23.04 23.65
N GLN A 127 -4.87 -21.82 24.12
CA GLN A 127 -6.04 -21.54 24.96
C GLN A 127 -7.34 -21.86 24.22
N LYS A 128 -7.44 -21.49 22.93
CA LYS A 128 -8.61 -21.81 22.10
C LYS A 128 -8.83 -23.32 21.96
N LEU A 129 -7.77 -24.10 21.74
CA LEU A 129 -7.84 -25.55 21.62
C LEU A 129 -8.22 -26.24 22.93
N VAL A 130 -7.64 -25.79 24.05
CA VAL A 130 -7.97 -26.31 25.39
C VAL A 130 -9.42 -25.99 25.77
N ASN A 131 -9.89 -24.78 25.48
CA ASN A 131 -11.29 -24.39 25.70
C ASN A 131 -12.26 -25.22 24.85
N ALA A 132 -11.79 -25.76 23.72
CA ALA A 132 -12.56 -26.67 22.88
C ALA A 132 -12.46 -28.15 23.32
N GLY A 133 -11.87 -28.43 24.49
CA GLY A 133 -11.80 -29.76 25.10
C GLY A 133 -10.55 -30.57 24.74
N LEU A 134 -9.59 -30.01 24.01
CA LEU A 134 -8.37 -30.73 23.64
C LEU A 134 -7.35 -30.75 24.80
N GLY A 135 -6.75 -31.90 25.07
CA GLY A 135 -5.70 -32.01 26.09
C GLY A 135 -4.50 -31.11 25.80
N LYS A 136 -3.98 -30.40 26.81
CA LYS A 136 -2.90 -29.40 26.67
C LYS A 136 -1.63 -29.96 25.97
N LYS A 137 -1.26 -31.21 26.24
CA LYS A 137 -0.10 -31.87 25.61
C LYS A 137 -0.33 -32.09 24.10
N GLU A 138 -1.53 -32.54 23.74
CA GLU A 138 -1.93 -32.76 22.35
C GLU A 138 -2.07 -31.45 21.57
N ALA A 139 -2.71 -30.44 22.17
CA ALA A 139 -2.84 -29.12 21.59
C ALA A 139 -1.47 -28.51 21.22
N ARG A 140 -0.49 -28.58 22.14
CA ARG A 140 0.88 -28.15 21.86
C ARG A 140 1.54 -28.95 20.73
N ALA A 141 1.30 -30.25 20.66
CA ALA A 141 1.85 -31.08 19.59
C ALA A 141 1.31 -30.68 18.21
N ARG A 142 0.00 -30.38 18.11
CA ARG A 142 -0.64 -29.91 16.89
C ARG A 142 -0.16 -28.51 16.47
N ILE A 143 -0.03 -27.58 17.42
CA ILE A 143 0.52 -26.24 17.16
C ILE A 143 1.96 -26.34 16.65
N ARG A 144 2.81 -27.19 17.25
CA ARG A 144 4.17 -27.41 16.77
C ARG A 144 4.23 -27.92 15.33
N LYS A 145 3.35 -28.85 14.95
CA LYS A 145 3.28 -29.31 13.55
C LYS A 145 2.96 -28.16 12.60
N LEU A 146 2.00 -27.30 12.95
CA LEU A 146 1.66 -26.14 12.14
C LEU A 146 2.81 -25.12 12.08
N ALA A 147 3.49 -24.86 13.19
CA ALA A 147 4.64 -23.96 13.24
C ALA A 147 5.83 -24.47 12.39
N ILE A 148 6.07 -25.79 12.35
CA ILE A 148 7.08 -26.40 11.47
C ILE A 148 6.74 -26.13 10.00
N ILE A 149 5.49 -26.31 9.59
CA ILE A 149 5.05 -26.03 8.22
C ILE A 149 5.24 -24.55 7.89
N LEU A 150 4.86 -23.65 8.80
CA LEU A 150 5.01 -22.20 8.64
C LEU A 150 6.47 -21.76 8.47
N SER A 151 7.41 -22.49 9.06
CA SER A 151 8.86 -22.24 8.99
C SER A 151 9.56 -23.01 7.86
N SER A 152 8.81 -23.65 6.95
CA SER A 152 9.39 -24.38 5.81
C SER A 152 10.15 -23.43 4.89
N GLU A 153 11.19 -23.97 4.26
CA GLU A 153 11.97 -23.23 3.27
C GLU A 153 11.08 -22.78 2.10
N ILE A 154 11.22 -21.51 1.72
CA ILE A 154 10.52 -20.98 0.55
C ILE A 154 11.31 -21.37 -0.70
N VAL A 155 10.73 -22.27 -1.50
CA VAL A 155 11.28 -22.65 -2.80
C VAL A 155 10.71 -21.73 -3.89
N PRO A 156 11.51 -20.88 -4.56
CA PRO A 156 11.01 -20.00 -5.60
C PRO A 156 10.50 -20.78 -6.82
N ALA A 157 9.36 -20.38 -7.38
CA ALA A 157 8.88 -20.93 -8.64
C ALA A 157 9.79 -20.55 -9.81
N THR A 158 10.01 -21.48 -10.75
CA THR A 158 10.94 -21.30 -11.87
C THR A 158 10.26 -21.10 -13.23
N ASP A 159 9.09 -21.72 -13.48
CA ASP A 159 8.32 -21.51 -14.71
C ASP A 159 7.29 -20.37 -14.55
N ILE A 160 7.79 -19.15 -14.67
CA ILE A 160 7.00 -17.95 -14.43
C ILE A 160 6.50 -17.38 -15.76
N ARG A 161 5.18 -17.49 -15.97
CA ARG A 161 4.50 -16.92 -17.12
C ARG A 161 3.19 -16.29 -16.68
N VAL A 162 3.07 -14.99 -16.93
CA VAL A 162 1.82 -14.27 -16.69
C VAL A 162 1.00 -14.25 -17.97
N GLN A 163 -0.12 -14.96 -17.94
CA GLN A 163 -1.15 -14.90 -18.98
C GLN A 163 -2.15 -13.80 -18.63
N VAL A 164 -2.59 -13.05 -19.64
CA VAL A 164 -3.55 -11.95 -19.47
C VAL A 164 -4.76 -12.22 -20.32
N ASP A 165 -5.91 -12.36 -19.68
CA ASP A 165 -7.19 -12.59 -20.33
C ASP A 165 -8.04 -11.33 -20.23
N LYS A 166 -8.47 -10.83 -21.40
CA LYS A 166 -9.31 -9.64 -21.53
C LYS A 166 -10.62 -10.05 -22.17
N HIS A 167 -11.71 -9.99 -21.41
CA HIS A 167 -13.06 -10.26 -21.90
C HIS A 167 -13.88 -8.97 -21.82
N GLY A 168 -14.17 -8.34 -22.96
CA GLY A 168 -15.09 -7.20 -23.05
C GLY A 168 -14.87 -6.08 -22.03
N SER A 169 -15.96 -5.62 -21.42
CA SER A 169 -15.98 -4.63 -20.33
C SER A 169 -15.69 -5.21 -18.94
N ASP A 170 -15.40 -6.50 -18.83
CA ASP A 170 -15.23 -7.21 -17.56
C ASP A 170 -13.85 -6.97 -16.95
N LEU A 171 -13.61 -7.60 -15.80
CA LEU A 171 -12.32 -7.61 -15.13
C LEU A 171 -11.23 -8.21 -16.04
N ILE A 172 -10.06 -7.58 -16.07
CA ILE A 172 -8.85 -8.16 -16.65
C ILE A 172 -8.29 -9.18 -15.67
N LYS A 173 -8.07 -10.41 -16.13
CA LYS A 173 -7.52 -11.49 -15.30
C LYS A 173 -6.05 -11.71 -15.65
N LEU A 174 -5.20 -11.77 -14.63
CA LEU A 174 -3.80 -12.14 -14.76
C LEU A 174 -3.57 -13.47 -14.06
N ARG A 175 -3.03 -14.45 -14.77
CA ARG A 175 -2.80 -15.81 -14.29
C ARG A 175 -1.31 -16.13 -14.30
N CYS A 176 -0.79 -16.63 -13.19
CA CYS A 176 0.59 -17.10 -13.08
C CYS A 176 0.61 -18.38 -12.24
N GLY A 177 0.97 -19.51 -12.84
CA GLY A 177 0.79 -20.83 -12.24
C GLY A 177 -0.68 -21.07 -11.88
N LYS A 178 -0.94 -21.53 -10.65
CA LYS A 178 -2.31 -21.72 -10.11
C LYS A 178 -2.96 -20.45 -9.56
N ARG A 179 -2.27 -19.30 -9.59
CA ARG A 179 -2.76 -18.04 -8.99
C ARG A 179 -3.42 -17.16 -10.04
N THR A 180 -4.55 -16.57 -9.67
CA THR A 180 -5.28 -15.62 -10.51
C THR A 180 -5.56 -14.35 -9.72
N VAL A 181 -5.24 -13.21 -10.31
CA VAL A 181 -5.60 -11.88 -9.81
C VAL A 181 -6.43 -11.14 -10.85
N GLU A 182 -7.30 -10.26 -10.38
CA GLU A 182 -8.27 -9.56 -11.22
C GLU A 182 -8.20 -8.06 -10.98
N VAL A 183 -8.37 -7.27 -12.03
CA VAL A 183 -8.32 -5.82 -11.96
C VAL A 183 -9.26 -5.19 -12.98
N LEU A 184 -9.90 -4.09 -12.59
CA LEU A 184 -10.74 -3.33 -13.51
C LEU A 184 -9.91 -2.73 -14.65
N PRO A 185 -10.43 -2.67 -15.89
CA PRO A 185 -9.70 -2.12 -17.03
C PRO A 185 -9.12 -0.72 -16.78
N ARG A 186 -9.85 0.15 -16.07
CA ARG A 186 -9.39 1.50 -15.69
C ARG A 186 -8.17 1.49 -14.75
N HIS A 187 -8.14 0.57 -13.79
CA HIS A 187 -7.01 0.45 -12.86
C HIS A 187 -5.80 -0.19 -13.55
N PHE A 188 -6.02 -1.14 -14.47
CA PHE A 188 -4.93 -1.66 -15.30
C PHE A 188 -4.32 -0.58 -16.18
N ALA A 189 -5.14 0.28 -16.79
CA ALA A 189 -4.66 1.42 -17.56
C ALA A 189 -3.84 2.37 -16.69
N LYS A 190 -4.33 2.73 -15.50
CA LYS A 190 -3.58 3.53 -14.51
C LYS A 190 -2.24 2.89 -14.15
N LEU A 191 -2.22 1.60 -13.81
CA LEU A 191 -0.97 0.89 -13.48
C LEU A 191 0.01 0.86 -14.64
N ARG A 192 -0.47 0.70 -15.88
CA ARG A 192 0.37 0.83 -17.07
C ARG A 192 0.99 2.21 -17.19
N ASP A 193 0.22 3.25 -16.92
CA ASP A 193 0.68 4.63 -17.04
C ASP A 193 1.66 5.02 -15.91
N LEU A 194 1.51 4.41 -14.72
CA LEU A 194 2.43 4.55 -13.59
C LEU A 194 3.71 3.70 -13.71
N HIS A 195 3.71 2.65 -14.54
CA HIS A 195 4.81 1.69 -14.56
C HIS A 195 6.12 2.32 -15.04
N VAL A 196 7.16 2.26 -14.22
CA VAL A 196 8.48 2.82 -14.53
C VAL A 196 9.38 1.85 -15.34
N GLY A 197 8.94 0.62 -15.53
CA GLY A 197 9.68 -0.45 -16.21
C GLY A 197 9.33 -0.59 -17.70
N SER A 198 9.86 -1.64 -18.32
CA SER A 198 9.54 -1.95 -19.72
C SER A 198 8.13 -2.52 -19.88
N SER A 199 7.54 -2.40 -21.08
CA SER A 199 6.25 -3.04 -21.38
C SER A 199 6.27 -4.56 -21.20
N LEU A 200 7.44 -5.19 -21.35
CA LEU A 200 7.64 -6.62 -21.13
C LEU A 200 7.54 -7.03 -19.65
N GLN A 201 7.79 -6.09 -18.72
CA GLN A 201 7.73 -6.31 -17.28
C GLN A 201 6.38 -5.95 -16.68
N LEU A 202 5.57 -5.17 -17.38
CA LEU A 202 4.30 -4.65 -16.89
C LEU A 202 3.40 -5.74 -16.28
N HIS A 203 3.17 -6.85 -16.99
CA HIS A 203 2.25 -7.88 -16.51
C HIS A 203 2.75 -8.58 -15.23
N LEU A 204 4.07 -8.79 -15.12
CA LEU A 204 4.70 -9.32 -13.90
C LEU A 204 4.55 -8.34 -12.73
N ALA A 205 4.83 -7.05 -12.97
CA ALA A 205 4.70 -6.00 -11.97
C ALA A 205 3.24 -5.85 -11.49
N VAL A 206 2.28 -5.84 -12.41
CA VAL A 206 0.85 -5.75 -12.10
C VAL A 206 0.40 -6.97 -11.31
N PHE A 207 0.84 -8.17 -11.72
CA PHE A 207 0.54 -9.40 -11.00
C PHE A 207 1.03 -9.33 -9.55
N LEU A 208 2.28 -8.90 -9.32
CA LEU A 208 2.86 -8.77 -7.98
C LEU A 208 2.09 -7.79 -7.09
N VAL A 209 1.82 -6.58 -7.56
CA VAL A 209 1.09 -5.57 -6.78
C VAL A 209 -0.30 -6.07 -6.42
N LEU A 210 -1.04 -6.64 -7.38
CA LEU A 210 -2.38 -7.17 -7.11
C LEU A 210 -2.33 -8.38 -6.16
N ALA A 211 -1.36 -9.28 -6.32
CA ALA A 211 -1.18 -10.42 -5.43
C ALA A 211 -0.90 -9.95 -4.00
N ARG A 212 0.01 -8.99 -3.82
CA ARG A 212 0.38 -8.44 -2.50
C ARG A 212 -0.79 -7.72 -1.84
N TYR A 213 -1.47 -6.81 -2.54
CA TYR A 213 -2.58 -6.07 -1.96
C TYR A 213 -3.82 -6.93 -1.68
N ARG A 214 -4.00 -8.06 -2.39
CA ARG A 214 -5.04 -9.04 -2.04
C ARG A 214 -4.83 -9.67 -0.67
N VAL A 215 -3.59 -9.80 -0.19
CA VAL A 215 -3.29 -10.33 1.14
C VAL A 215 -3.74 -9.37 2.23
N LEU A 216 -3.56 -8.06 2.02
CA LEU A 216 -4.04 -7.03 2.96
C LEU A 216 -5.57 -6.91 3.00
N GLN A 217 -6.25 -7.35 1.95
CA GLN A 217 -7.71 -7.35 1.91
C GLN A 217 -8.25 -8.53 2.74
N VAL A 218 -8.40 -8.32 4.04
CA VAL A 218 -9.01 -9.28 4.98
C VAL A 218 -10.45 -9.67 4.55
N HIS A 219 -11.09 -8.88 3.69
CA HIS A 219 -12.41 -9.15 3.10
C HIS A 219 -12.47 -8.83 1.60
N GLU A 220 -13.28 -9.59 0.85
CA GLU A 220 -13.53 -9.41 -0.60
C GLU A 220 -13.98 -8.00 -1.00
N LYS A 221 -14.44 -7.18 -0.03
CA LYS A 221 -14.87 -5.78 -0.24
C LYS A 221 -13.79 -4.73 0.05
N GLY A 222 -12.58 -5.13 0.45
CA GLY A 222 -11.34 -4.33 0.40
C GLY A 222 -11.31 -2.92 0.99
N GLY A 223 -12.32 -2.48 1.75
CA GLY A 223 -12.56 -1.07 2.07
C GLY A 223 -12.65 -0.73 3.56
N GLY A 224 -12.06 -1.52 4.45
CA GLY A 224 -12.19 -1.32 5.90
C GLY A 224 -11.15 -0.39 6.54
N ASN A 225 -9.99 -0.20 5.91
CA ASN A 225 -8.82 0.33 6.61
C ASN A 225 -8.47 1.77 6.23
N GLN A 226 -8.89 2.25 5.05
CA GLN A 226 -8.75 3.63 4.57
C GLN A 226 -9.55 3.84 3.28
N GLY A 227 -9.98 5.06 2.99
CA GLY A 227 -10.63 5.44 1.73
C GLY A 227 -9.91 6.61 1.09
N ALA A 228 -9.63 6.55 -0.23
CA ALA A 228 -8.97 7.65 -0.93
C ALA A 228 -9.82 8.93 -0.91
N LEU A 229 -9.18 10.09 -0.78
CA LEU A 229 -9.87 11.36 -0.90
C LEU A 229 -10.32 11.60 -2.35
N PRO A 230 -11.42 12.35 -2.58
CA PRO A 230 -11.86 12.71 -3.92
C PRO A 230 -10.82 13.60 -4.65
N ASP A 231 -10.75 13.45 -5.99
CA ASP A 231 -9.91 14.29 -6.88
C ASP A 231 -10.12 15.79 -6.64
N SER A 232 -11.36 16.20 -6.32
CA SER A 232 -11.69 17.60 -6.04
C SER A 232 -10.93 18.16 -4.83
N VAL A 233 -10.66 17.34 -3.82
CA VAL A 233 -9.88 17.74 -2.64
C VAL A 233 -8.43 17.98 -3.04
N PHE A 234 -7.83 17.06 -3.79
CA PHE A 234 -6.48 17.24 -4.35
C PHE A 234 -6.39 18.51 -5.21
N GLY A 235 -7.39 18.78 -6.06
CA GLY A 235 -7.45 19.99 -6.86
C GLY A 235 -7.48 21.29 -6.03
N VAL A 236 -8.22 21.29 -4.91
CA VAL A 236 -8.24 22.43 -3.98
C VAL A 236 -6.88 22.61 -3.31
N LEU A 237 -6.27 21.54 -2.80
CA LEU A 237 -4.96 21.59 -2.15
C LEU A 237 -3.87 22.10 -3.10
N GLN A 238 -3.81 21.56 -4.32
CA GLN A 238 -2.86 22.02 -5.33
C GLN A 238 -3.04 23.50 -5.67
N LYS A 239 -4.29 23.95 -5.80
CA LYS A 239 -4.59 25.36 -6.10
C LYS A 239 -4.24 26.29 -4.93
N TRP A 240 -4.58 25.91 -3.70
CA TRP A 240 -4.35 26.73 -2.52
C TRP A 240 -2.86 26.98 -2.29
N PHE A 241 -2.07 25.91 -2.34
CA PHE A 241 -0.64 26.00 -2.05
C PHE A 241 0.23 26.24 -3.27
N SER A 242 -0.33 26.19 -4.49
CA SER A 242 0.39 26.32 -5.75
C SER A 242 1.60 25.36 -5.87
N LYS A 243 1.47 24.17 -5.27
CA LYS A 243 2.47 23.09 -5.25
C LYS A 243 1.81 21.74 -5.54
N PRO A 244 2.52 20.79 -6.17
CA PRO A 244 2.04 19.41 -6.25
C PRO A 244 1.83 18.83 -4.85
N VAL A 245 0.77 18.03 -4.70
CA VAL A 245 0.45 17.38 -3.42
C VAL A 245 1.18 16.04 -3.36
N ILE A 246 1.79 15.77 -2.21
CA ILE A 246 2.43 14.50 -1.87
C ILE A 246 1.39 13.65 -1.13
N GLU A 247 1.22 12.39 -1.49
CA GLU A 247 0.38 11.47 -0.73
C GLU A 247 1.25 10.66 0.25
N ALA A 248 1.00 10.77 1.55
CA ALA A 248 1.76 10.03 2.56
C ALA A 248 1.35 8.54 2.63
N PHE A 249 0.08 8.22 2.42
CA PHE A 249 -0.43 6.86 2.57
C PHE A 249 -1.26 6.47 1.35
N ALA A 250 -0.60 5.93 0.33
CA ALA A 250 -1.25 5.48 -0.88
C ALA A 250 -0.75 4.10 -1.34
N SER A 251 -1.18 3.73 -2.54
CA SER A 251 -0.80 2.54 -3.28
C SER A 251 -0.83 2.87 -4.76
N PRO A 252 -0.17 2.08 -5.62
CA PRO A 252 -0.33 2.20 -7.08
C PRO A 252 -1.80 2.12 -7.54
N LEU A 253 -2.66 1.47 -6.75
CA LEU A 253 -4.08 1.29 -7.06
C LEU A 253 -4.89 2.56 -6.81
N ASN A 254 -4.63 3.29 -5.72
CA ASN A 254 -5.47 4.42 -5.29
C ASN A 254 -4.81 5.81 -5.44
N THR A 255 -3.49 5.91 -5.63
CA THR A 255 -2.77 7.20 -5.72
C THR A 255 -3.37 8.17 -6.73
N LEU A 256 -3.55 9.42 -6.33
CA LEU A 256 -3.97 10.54 -7.18
C LEU A 256 -2.85 11.56 -7.40
N ALA A 257 -1.61 11.20 -7.05
CA ALA A 257 -0.47 12.10 -6.96
C ALA A 257 -0.26 12.99 -8.19
N GLY A 258 -0.71 12.62 -9.40
CA GLY A 258 -0.67 13.49 -10.57
C GLY A 258 0.76 13.99 -10.85
N ALA A 259 1.00 15.29 -10.68
CA ALA A 259 2.34 15.91 -10.80
C ALA A 259 3.23 15.81 -9.54
N GLY A 260 2.69 15.31 -8.44
CA GLY A 260 3.39 15.03 -7.18
C GLY A 260 3.95 13.61 -7.14
N TYR A 261 4.08 13.06 -5.94
CA TYR A 261 4.52 11.68 -5.71
C TYR A 261 3.82 11.09 -4.48
N TYR A 262 3.92 9.79 -4.31
CA TYR A 262 3.26 9.09 -3.22
C TYR A 262 4.21 8.15 -2.48
N HIS A 263 3.88 7.91 -1.22
CA HIS A 263 4.47 6.89 -0.36
C HIS A 263 3.49 5.73 -0.21
N SER A 264 4.02 4.52 0.04
CA SER A 264 3.22 3.31 0.15
C SER A 264 3.88 2.27 1.07
N ALA A 265 3.11 1.24 1.42
CA ALA A 265 3.55 0.21 2.36
C ALA A 265 4.57 -0.77 1.78
N PHE A 266 4.55 -1.05 0.47
CA PHE A 266 5.34 -2.12 -0.13
C PHE A 266 6.34 -1.57 -1.16
N SER A 267 7.43 -0.97 -0.66
CA SER A 267 8.46 -0.36 -1.51
C SER A 267 9.04 -1.32 -2.57
N ASP A 268 9.10 -2.61 -2.26
CA ASP A 268 9.60 -3.68 -3.14
C ASP A 268 8.76 -3.81 -4.42
N VAL A 269 7.43 -3.80 -4.32
CA VAL A 269 6.53 -3.97 -5.47
C VAL A 269 5.96 -2.64 -5.99
N ASP A 270 5.70 -1.68 -5.12
CA ASP A 270 5.09 -0.40 -5.48
C ASP A 270 6.08 0.56 -6.14
N GLY A 271 7.39 0.39 -5.88
CA GLY A 271 8.44 1.13 -6.56
C GLY A 271 8.41 0.93 -8.07
N LEU A 272 7.88 -0.20 -8.56
CA LEU A 272 7.66 -0.46 -9.98
C LEU A 272 6.59 0.45 -10.61
N PHE A 273 5.85 1.20 -9.79
CA PHE A 273 4.78 2.13 -10.16
C PHE A 273 4.99 3.53 -9.60
N GLY A 274 6.22 3.86 -9.20
CA GLY A 274 6.59 5.23 -8.79
C GLY A 274 6.43 5.56 -7.30
N SER A 275 6.14 4.59 -6.44
CA SER A 275 6.18 4.81 -4.99
C SER A 275 7.58 5.24 -4.53
N ARG A 276 7.63 6.15 -3.55
CA ARG A 276 8.86 6.55 -2.84
C ARG A 276 9.11 5.76 -1.56
N GLY A 277 8.44 4.62 -1.40
CA GLY A 277 8.56 3.76 -0.23
C GLY A 277 7.79 4.28 0.98
N SER A 278 8.19 3.84 2.17
CA SER A 278 7.49 4.17 3.41
C SER A 278 7.52 5.67 3.70
N PHE A 279 6.38 6.24 4.08
CA PHE A 279 6.30 7.63 4.55
C PHE A 279 7.18 7.85 5.77
N PHE A 280 7.25 6.88 6.68
CA PHE A 280 8.06 6.98 7.91
C PHE A 280 9.57 6.95 7.68
N GLU A 281 10.01 6.65 6.45
CA GLU A 281 11.42 6.67 6.04
C GLU A 281 11.73 7.88 5.14
N ALA A 282 10.73 8.72 4.87
CA ALA A 282 10.88 9.86 3.98
C ALA A 282 11.67 11.00 4.62
N SER A 283 12.36 11.78 3.79
CA SER A 283 12.90 13.08 4.18
C SER A 283 12.08 14.17 3.50
N ILE A 284 11.08 14.69 4.21
CA ILE A 284 10.18 15.72 3.70
C ILE A 284 10.46 17.01 4.46
N LEU A 285 11.04 18.00 3.76
CA LEU A 285 11.41 19.30 4.32
C LEU A 285 10.57 20.44 3.77
N GLU A 286 9.91 20.25 2.62
CA GLU A 286 9.09 21.26 1.97
C GLU A 286 7.96 20.61 1.16
N GLY A 287 6.87 21.36 0.97
CA GLY A 287 5.74 20.93 0.13
C GLY A 287 4.43 20.86 0.88
N VAL A 288 3.45 20.19 0.27
CA VAL A 288 2.13 19.93 0.85
C VAL A 288 1.90 18.44 0.79
N VAL A 289 1.59 17.86 1.93
CA VAL A 289 1.43 16.43 2.09
C VAL A 289 0.01 16.16 2.55
N GLU A 290 -0.75 15.43 1.75
CA GLU A 290 -1.99 14.80 2.15
C GLU A 290 -1.65 13.54 2.98
N VAL A 291 -2.26 13.43 4.16
CA VAL A 291 -1.96 12.40 5.15
C VAL A 291 -3.24 11.72 5.59
N ASN A 292 -3.56 10.60 4.95
CA ASN A 292 -4.74 9.79 5.27
C ASN A 292 -4.30 8.37 5.67
N PRO A 293 -3.81 8.21 6.91
CA PRO A 293 -3.25 6.94 7.36
C PRO A 293 -4.34 5.87 7.47
N PRO A 294 -3.97 4.58 7.40
CA PRO A 294 -4.84 3.50 7.85
C PRO A 294 -5.43 3.78 9.24
N PHE A 295 -6.66 3.35 9.48
CA PHE A 295 -7.40 3.58 10.73
C PHE A 295 -6.96 2.65 11.87
N ASP A 296 -5.66 2.60 12.08
CA ASP A 296 -4.97 1.86 13.13
C ASP A 296 -4.33 2.85 14.10
N GLU A 297 -4.59 2.70 15.40
CA GLU A 297 -4.19 3.68 16.42
C GLU A 297 -2.67 3.86 16.49
N ASP A 298 -1.90 2.77 16.37
CA ASP A 298 -0.44 2.82 16.40
C ASP A 298 0.11 3.52 15.15
N ILE A 299 -0.48 3.26 13.98
CA ILE A 299 -0.11 3.95 12.73
C ILE A 299 -0.46 5.44 12.81
N ILE A 300 -1.63 5.81 13.32
CA ILE A 300 -2.04 7.21 13.50
C ILE A 300 -1.10 7.94 14.46
N TRP A 301 -0.79 7.33 15.62
CA TRP A 301 0.14 7.89 16.59
C TRP A 301 1.53 8.10 15.97
N ARG A 302 2.08 7.07 15.31
CA ARG A 302 3.37 7.16 14.63
C ARG A 302 3.38 8.24 13.54
N THR A 303 2.26 8.44 12.85
CA THR A 303 2.07 9.51 11.85
C THR A 303 2.17 10.88 12.49
N ALA A 304 1.51 11.10 13.63
CA ALA A 304 1.59 12.37 14.36
C ALA A 304 3.03 12.71 14.77
N VAL A 305 3.72 11.74 15.39
CA VAL A 305 5.13 11.89 15.80
C VAL A 305 6.03 12.21 14.60
N PHE A 306 5.89 11.49 13.49
CA PHE A 306 6.72 11.70 12.30
C PHE A 306 6.46 13.06 11.63
N CYS A 307 5.19 13.48 11.54
CA CYS A 307 4.84 14.79 11.01
C CYS A 307 5.43 15.92 11.86
N GLN A 308 5.37 15.80 13.19
CA GLN A 308 5.99 16.76 14.11
C GLN A 308 7.50 16.89 13.86
N GLN A 309 8.21 15.75 13.78
CA GLN A 309 9.66 15.75 13.50
C GLN A 309 10.00 16.38 12.14
N CYS A 310 9.17 16.20 11.12
CA CYS A 310 9.37 16.86 9.82
C CYS A 310 9.15 18.37 9.91
N LEU A 311 8.13 18.82 10.63
CA LEU A 311 7.83 20.24 10.84
C LEU A 311 8.93 20.95 11.63
N GLU A 312 9.47 20.32 12.67
CA GLU A 312 10.59 20.86 13.46
C GLU A 312 11.83 21.09 12.57
N ARG A 313 12.18 20.09 11.74
CA ARG A 313 13.28 20.22 10.77
C ARG A 313 13.01 21.29 9.71
N ALA A 314 11.83 21.30 9.11
CA ALA A 314 11.44 22.31 8.13
C ALA A 314 11.48 23.74 8.70
N THR A 315 11.07 23.91 9.97
CA THR A 315 11.12 25.19 10.68
C THR A 315 12.57 25.64 10.91
N ALA A 316 13.43 24.73 11.38
CA ALA A 316 14.85 25.01 11.56
C ALA A 316 15.53 25.44 10.24
N GLU A 317 15.13 24.81 9.13
CA GLU A 317 15.62 25.12 7.78
C GLU A 317 14.87 26.26 7.07
N LYS A 318 13.90 26.90 7.73
CA LYS A 318 13.06 27.98 7.17
C LYS A 318 12.37 27.58 5.85
N LYS A 319 11.94 26.33 5.77
CA LYS A 319 11.20 25.76 4.64
C LYS A 319 9.70 25.79 4.90
N MET A 320 8.92 25.87 3.82
CA MET A 320 7.46 25.77 3.89
C MET A 320 7.02 24.34 3.66
N LEU A 321 6.57 23.71 4.74
CA LEU A 321 5.98 22.38 4.77
C LEU A 321 4.58 22.47 5.35
N ALA A 322 3.64 21.80 4.69
CA ALA A 322 2.31 21.59 5.22
C ALA A 322 1.86 20.13 5.18
N PHE A 323 1.23 19.69 6.25
CA PHE A 323 0.50 18.42 6.33
C PHE A 323 -0.99 18.71 6.39
N VAL A 324 -1.77 17.94 5.64
CA VAL A 324 -3.24 17.91 5.62
C VAL A 324 -3.67 16.52 6.10
N VAL A 325 -3.94 16.39 7.39
CA VAL A 325 -4.21 15.08 8.01
C VAL A 325 -5.70 14.78 8.02
N VAL A 326 -6.11 13.67 7.41
CA VAL A 326 -7.49 13.18 7.40
C VAL A 326 -7.57 11.87 8.17
N ILE A 327 -8.31 11.88 9.28
CA ILE A 327 -8.65 10.67 10.04
C ILE A 327 -10.15 10.65 10.36
N PRO A 328 -10.77 9.48 10.56
CA PRO A 328 -12.19 9.38 10.86
C PRO A 328 -12.50 9.83 12.29
N GLU A 329 -13.68 10.42 12.48
CA GLU A 329 -14.16 10.93 13.78
C GLU A 329 -14.38 9.82 14.82
N THR A 330 -14.48 8.55 14.40
CA THR A 330 -14.75 7.40 15.28
C THR A 330 -13.53 6.93 16.09
N VAL A 331 -12.34 7.48 15.86
CA VAL A 331 -11.16 7.20 16.70
C VAL A 331 -11.38 7.87 18.08
N PRO A 332 -11.13 7.19 19.22
CA PRO A 332 -11.43 7.72 20.55
C PRO A 332 -10.92 9.15 20.74
N LYS A 333 -11.71 10.00 21.43
CA LYS A 333 -11.48 11.46 21.53
C LYS A 333 -10.08 11.86 21.97
N GLN A 334 -9.38 11.00 22.71
CA GLN A 334 -8.00 11.17 23.13
C GLN A 334 -6.97 11.15 21.97
N TYR A 335 -7.41 10.89 20.74
CA TYR A 335 -6.58 10.77 19.53
C TYR A 335 -7.07 11.61 18.32
N HIS A 336 -8.06 12.52 18.45
CA HIS A 336 -8.57 13.29 17.30
C HIS A 336 -7.49 14.16 16.64
N PRO A 337 -7.33 14.13 15.30
CA PRO A 337 -7.62 15.37 14.57
C PRO A 337 -8.62 15.27 13.40
N THR A 338 -9.63 16.15 13.42
CA THR A 338 -10.45 16.51 12.25
C THR A 338 -9.67 17.52 11.41
N VAL A 339 -9.20 17.15 10.21
CA VAL A 339 -8.47 17.98 9.21
C VAL A 339 -7.45 18.94 9.83
N LEU A 340 -6.23 18.44 10.08
CA LEU A 340 -5.13 19.26 10.60
C LEU A 340 -4.36 19.91 9.45
N LEU A 341 -4.36 21.25 9.40
CA LEU A 341 -3.48 22.06 8.54
C LEU A 341 -2.36 22.64 9.40
N VAL A 342 -1.12 22.20 9.18
CA VAL A 342 0.06 22.80 9.82
C VAL A 342 0.92 23.44 8.73
N ALA A 343 1.38 24.68 8.90
CA ALA A 343 2.29 25.34 7.96
C ALA A 343 3.47 25.96 8.70
N SER A 344 4.71 25.73 8.25
CA SER A 344 5.87 26.48 8.73
C SER A 344 6.24 27.61 7.76
N GLY A 345 6.46 28.80 8.33
CA GLY A 345 6.89 30.00 7.61
C GLY A 345 6.57 31.30 8.38
N TYR A 346 5.34 31.45 8.90
CA TYR A 346 4.87 32.67 9.58
C TYR A 346 3.68 32.39 10.53
N ASP A 347 3.93 31.56 11.54
CA ASP A 347 3.04 31.20 12.67
C ASP A 347 1.78 30.33 12.41
N VAL A 348 1.55 29.44 13.39
CA VAL A 348 0.36 28.63 13.79
C VAL A 348 -0.42 27.94 12.65
N VAL A 349 -0.48 26.59 12.53
CA VAL A 349 -0.74 25.48 13.51
C VAL A 349 -2.22 25.48 13.98
N VAL A 350 -2.91 24.39 14.32
CA VAL A 350 -3.16 23.93 15.71
C VAL A 350 -3.68 22.49 15.70
N TRP A 351 -2.94 21.62 16.36
CA TRP A 351 -3.48 20.47 17.09
C TRP A 351 -3.53 20.86 18.57
N LYS A 352 -4.64 20.60 19.28
CA LYS A 352 -4.65 20.62 20.75
C LYS A 352 -5.53 19.49 21.31
N PRO A 353 -5.06 18.81 22.37
CA PRO A 353 -5.71 17.63 22.96
C PRO A 353 -7.07 17.94 23.57
#